data_AF-A0A954TTL5-F1
#
_entry.id   AF-A0A954TTL5-F1
#
_cell.length_a   1.000
_cell.length_b   1.000
_cell.length_c   1.000
_cell.angle_alpha   90.00
_cell.angle_beta   90.00
_cell.angle_gamma   90.00
#
_symmetry.space_group_name_H-M   'P 1'
#
loop_
_entity.id
_entity.type
_entity.pdbx_description
1 polymer ?
#
loop_
_entity_poly.entity_id
_entity_poly.type
_entity_poly.pdbx_seq_one_letter_code
_entity_poly.pdbx_strand_id
1 'polypeptide(L)'
;MSNKEPVLLTVLIQTSELRWHVAGIDLAGKPIPLIRSEVGNLRPYVGESLDEQVNFLRHRLSGVLQRGCDRLWGRQLKPCHIVFVTDGPFQQAEPELAREVGEHFVQWMTSPPVVFLTAEAGFSLNVAHQLNDIAGQLDASHREALIKALPDLCSAMGADEQWELAPNPKK
;
A
#
# COMPACT_ATOMS: atom_id res chain seq x y z
N MET A 1 24.76 -8.70 -10.45
CA MET A 1 23.39 -8.25 -10.76
C MET A 1 22.43 -9.26 -10.16
N SER A 2 21.41 -8.82 -9.44
CA SER A 2 20.49 -9.71 -8.72
C SER A 2 19.51 -10.34 -9.72
N ASN A 3 19.49 -11.68 -9.86
CA ASN A 3 18.54 -12.46 -10.68
C ASN A 3 17.08 -12.41 -10.14
N LYS A 4 16.74 -11.41 -9.33
CA LYS A 4 15.41 -11.29 -8.74
C LYS A 4 14.44 -10.69 -9.74
N GLU A 5 13.25 -11.25 -9.81
CA GLU A 5 12.20 -10.76 -10.71
C GLU A 5 11.62 -9.44 -10.17
N PRO A 6 11.43 -8.42 -11.04
CA PRO A 6 10.86 -7.15 -10.64
C PRO A 6 9.36 -7.27 -10.38
N VAL A 7 8.89 -6.63 -9.31
CA VAL A 7 7.46 -6.54 -8.96
C VAL A 7 7.12 -5.14 -8.45
N LEU A 8 5.85 -4.76 -8.53
CA LEU A 8 5.32 -3.61 -7.80
C LEU A 8 5.03 -4.04 -6.36
N LEU A 9 5.64 -3.39 -5.37
CA LEU A 9 5.26 -3.57 -3.98
C LEU A 9 4.08 -2.66 -3.67
N THR A 10 2.90 -3.26 -3.52
CA THR A 10 1.65 -2.52 -3.38
C THR A 10 1.12 -2.63 -1.95
N VAL A 11 0.86 -1.48 -1.33
CA VAL A 11 0.26 -1.35 -0.01
C VAL A 11 -1.16 -0.83 -0.20
N LEU A 12 -2.15 -1.67 0.14
CA LEU A 12 -3.56 -1.32 0.14
C LEU A 12 -3.96 -0.91 1.55
N ILE A 13 -4.55 0.26 1.71
CA ILE A 13 -4.96 0.84 2.99
C ILE A 13 -6.49 0.94 3.01
N GLN A 14 -7.11 0.13 3.85
CA GLN A 14 -8.54 0.23 4.17
C GLN A 14 -8.72 1.27 5.27
N THR A 15 -9.06 2.49 4.87
CA THR A 15 -9.22 3.66 5.72
C THR A 15 -10.34 3.48 6.75
N SER A 16 -11.44 2.81 6.36
CA SER A 16 -12.57 2.54 7.24
C SER A 16 -12.28 1.47 8.31
N GLU A 17 -11.52 0.43 7.94
CA GLU A 17 -11.12 -0.65 8.85
C GLU A 17 -9.81 -0.35 9.61
N LEU A 18 -9.13 0.74 9.25
CA LEU A 18 -7.83 1.11 9.80
C LEU A 18 -6.82 -0.05 9.67
N ARG A 19 -6.87 -0.72 8.52
CA ARG A 19 -6.11 -1.93 8.20
C ARG A 19 -5.29 -1.71 6.93
N TRP A 20 -4.16 -2.38 6.85
CA TRP A 20 -3.34 -2.42 5.64
C TRP A 20 -3.07 -3.87 5.17
N HIS A 21 -2.89 -4.01 3.87
CA HIS A 21 -2.44 -5.21 3.17
C HIS A 21 -1.23 -4.88 2.31
N VAL A 22 -0.30 -5.82 2.15
CA VAL A 22 0.87 -5.69 1.30
C VAL A 22 0.94 -6.85 0.34
N ALA A 23 1.03 -6.55 -0.95
CA ALA A 23 1.15 -7.52 -2.02
C ALA A 23 2.32 -7.18 -2.94
N GLY A 24 2.87 -8.20 -3.59
CA GLY A 24 3.62 -8.01 -4.84
C GLY A 24 2.65 -8.05 -6.02
N ILE A 25 2.96 -7.33 -7.10
CA ILE A 25 2.30 -7.47 -8.39
C ILE A 25 3.39 -7.67 -9.42
N ASP A 26 3.39 -8.80 -10.12
CA ASP A 26 4.34 -8.99 -11.21
C ASP A 26 4.01 -8.08 -12.40
N LEU A 27 4.96 -7.92 -13.32
CA LEU A 27 4.77 -7.04 -14.48
C LEU A 27 3.73 -7.58 -15.49
N ALA A 28 3.23 -8.81 -15.31
CA ALA A 28 2.11 -9.36 -16.06
C ALA A 28 0.75 -9.07 -15.38
N GLY A 29 0.74 -8.38 -14.22
CA GLY A 29 -0.45 -8.05 -13.46
C GLY A 29 -0.99 -9.20 -12.63
N LYS A 30 -0.15 -10.18 -12.26
CA LYS A 30 -0.53 -11.24 -11.32
C LYS A 30 -0.28 -10.77 -9.89
N PRO A 31 -1.29 -10.80 -9.01
CA PRO A 31 -1.12 -10.45 -7.61
C PRO A 31 -0.44 -11.57 -6.82
N ILE A 32 0.31 -11.15 -5.82
CA ILE A 32 1.04 -12.00 -4.90
C ILE A 32 0.75 -11.47 -3.49
N PRO A 33 -0.34 -11.91 -2.83
CA PRO A 33 -0.59 -11.59 -1.43
C PRO A 33 0.62 -11.96 -0.56
N LEU A 34 1.03 -11.04 0.32
CA LEU A 34 2.17 -11.24 1.22
C LEU A 34 1.72 -11.24 2.66
N ILE A 35 1.29 -10.07 3.15
CA ILE A 35 1.09 -9.85 4.58
C ILE A 35 0.02 -8.77 4.80
N ARG A 36 -0.75 -8.90 5.88
CA ARG A 36 -1.75 -7.93 6.30
C ARG A 36 -1.67 -7.66 7.79
N SER A 37 -2.29 -6.58 8.22
CA SER A 37 -2.51 -6.31 9.65
C SER A 37 -3.87 -6.78 10.15
N GLU A 38 -4.01 -6.79 11.47
CA GLU A 38 -5.32 -6.83 12.12
C GLU A 38 -6.14 -5.55 11.84
N VAL A 39 -7.46 -5.64 11.98
CA VAL A 39 -8.35 -4.46 11.98
C VAL A 39 -7.89 -3.49 13.06
N GLY A 40 -7.91 -2.19 12.79
CA GLY A 40 -7.56 -1.19 13.78
C GLY A 40 -6.06 -1.00 14.00
N ASN A 41 -5.19 -1.62 13.20
CA ASN A 41 -3.74 -1.44 13.33
C ASN A 41 -3.29 0.01 13.14
N LEU A 42 -4.04 0.78 12.36
CA LEU A 42 -3.82 2.21 12.15
C LEU A 42 -4.55 3.10 13.16
N ARG A 43 -5.35 2.55 14.09
CA ARG A 43 -6.12 3.33 15.07
C ARG A 43 -5.33 4.40 15.85
N PRO A 44 -4.03 4.23 16.18
CA PRO A 44 -3.32 5.24 16.97
C PRO A 44 -3.16 6.62 16.33
N TYR A 45 -3.43 6.83 15.03
CA TYR A 45 -3.45 8.20 14.48
C TYR A 45 -4.77 8.93 14.74
N VAL A 46 -5.86 8.20 15.02
CA VAL A 46 -7.20 8.79 15.04
C VAL A 46 -7.36 9.72 16.25
N GLY A 47 -7.73 10.98 15.99
CA GLY A 47 -7.94 12.00 17.02
C GLY A 47 -6.68 12.78 17.41
N GLU A 48 -5.52 12.42 16.86
CA GLU A 48 -4.28 13.18 17.02
C GLU A 48 -4.24 14.40 16.09
N SER A 49 -3.30 15.33 16.32
CA SER A 49 -3.08 16.47 15.41
C SER A 49 -2.53 16.01 14.05
N LEU A 50 -2.68 16.83 13.00
CA LEU A 50 -2.18 16.49 11.66
C LEU A 50 -0.69 16.09 11.68
N ASP A 51 0.16 16.85 12.37
CA ASP A 51 1.58 16.55 12.49
C ASP A 51 1.84 15.17 13.13
N GLU A 52 1.08 14.83 14.17
CA GLU A 52 1.17 13.52 14.85
C GLU A 52 0.64 12.39 13.95
N GLN A 53 -0.45 12.63 13.21
CA GLN A 53 -0.99 11.69 12.23
C GLN A 53 0.02 11.38 11.13
N VAL A 54 0.61 12.42 10.55
CA VAL A 54 1.65 12.31 9.52
C VAL A 54 2.85 11.55 10.07
N ASN A 55 3.34 11.92 11.27
CA ASN A 55 4.49 11.24 11.89
C ASN A 55 4.20 9.76 12.18
N PHE A 56 3.03 9.44 12.72
CA PHE A 56 2.62 8.06 12.97
C PHE A 56 2.55 7.26 11.66
N LEU A 57 1.84 7.76 10.64
CA LEU A 57 1.65 7.04 9.39
C LEU A 57 2.96 6.85 8.66
N ARG A 58 3.85 7.85 8.62
CA ARG A 58 5.20 7.71 8.05
C ARG A 58 5.99 6.59 8.72
N HIS A 59 6.02 6.58 10.05
CA HIS A 59 6.74 5.54 10.80
C HIS A 59 6.10 4.16 10.57
N ARG A 60 4.78 4.07 10.68
CA ARG A 60 4.01 2.84 10.51
C ARG A 60 4.20 2.25 9.12
N LEU A 61 3.96 3.04 8.08
CA LEU A 61 4.03 2.61 6.69
C LEU A 61 5.47 2.27 6.26
N SER A 62 6.49 2.93 6.82
CA SER A 62 7.88 2.51 6.62
C SER A 62 8.13 1.08 7.13
N GLY A 63 7.59 0.75 8.31
CA GLY A 63 7.63 -0.62 8.84
C GLY A 63 6.82 -1.62 8.01
N VAL A 64 5.71 -1.19 7.40
CA VAL A 64 4.93 -2.00 6.46
C VAL A 64 5.74 -2.33 5.21
N LEU A 65 6.42 -1.33 4.62
CA LEU A 65 7.29 -1.53 3.46
C LEU A 65 8.44 -2.50 3.76
N GLN A 66 9.09 -2.36 4.92
CA GLN A 66 10.15 -3.28 5.32
C GLN A 66 9.64 -4.73 5.34
N ARG A 67 8.48 -4.99 5.95
CA ARG A 67 7.88 -6.33 5.98
C ARG A 67 7.55 -6.85 4.59
N GLY A 68 7.03 -5.98 3.72
CA GLY A 68 6.78 -6.31 2.31
C GLY A 68 8.05 -6.73 1.58
N CYS A 69 9.10 -5.93 1.67
CA CYS A 69 10.41 -6.21 1.11
C CYS A 69 11.00 -7.54 1.61
N ASP A 70 10.88 -7.82 2.91
CA ASP A 70 11.36 -9.08 3.51
C ASP A 70 10.65 -10.30 2.88
N ARG A 71 9.32 -10.22 2.68
CA ARG A 71 8.54 -11.31 2.07
C ARG A 71 8.85 -11.48 0.58
N LEU A 72 9.07 -10.38 -0.14
CA LEU A 72 9.52 -10.44 -1.54
C LEU A 72 10.90 -11.08 -1.66
N TRP A 73 11.82 -10.72 -0.76
CA TRP A 73 13.19 -11.24 -0.78
C TRP A 73 13.22 -12.77 -0.63
N GLY A 74 12.42 -13.32 0.28
CA GLY A 74 12.25 -14.77 0.46
C GLY A 74 11.71 -15.50 -0.77
N ARG A 75 11.08 -14.78 -1.70
CA ARG A 75 10.51 -15.30 -2.96
C ARG A 75 11.37 -15.02 -4.20
N GLN A 76 12.60 -14.52 -4.03
CA GLN A 76 13.46 -14.05 -5.13
C GLN A 76 12.83 -12.93 -5.97
N LEU A 77 12.01 -12.09 -5.34
CA LEU A 77 11.37 -10.92 -5.97
C LEU A 77 12.03 -9.63 -5.46
N LYS A 78 12.03 -8.58 -6.27
CA LYS A 78 12.54 -7.26 -5.89
C LYS A 78 11.55 -6.17 -6.29
N PRO A 79 11.24 -5.22 -5.40
CA PRO A 79 10.39 -4.09 -5.76
C PRO A 79 11.09 -3.21 -6.81
N CYS A 80 10.43 -2.97 -7.94
CA CYS A 80 10.83 -1.98 -8.94
C CYS A 80 10.06 -0.65 -8.79
N HIS A 81 8.91 -0.67 -8.11
CA HIS A 81 8.11 0.49 -7.74
C HIS A 81 7.36 0.20 -6.43
N ILE A 82 7.14 1.20 -5.59
CA ILE A 82 6.28 1.13 -4.41
C ILE A 82 4.97 1.88 -4.69
N VAL A 83 3.84 1.21 -4.51
CA VAL A 83 2.51 1.76 -4.77
C VAL A 83 1.73 1.77 -3.47
N PHE A 84 1.33 2.94 -2.99
CA PHE A 84 0.31 3.06 -1.94
C PHE A 84 -1.04 3.32 -2.59
N VAL A 85 -2.08 2.63 -2.12
CA VAL A 85 -3.46 2.89 -2.53
C VAL A 85 -4.33 2.93 -1.28
N THR A 86 -5.09 4.01 -1.08
CA THR A 86 -6.17 4.07 -0.08
C THR A 86 -7.52 3.76 -0.73
N ASP A 87 -8.46 3.20 0.02
CA ASP A 87 -9.85 2.97 -0.42
C ASP A 87 -10.75 4.23 -0.28
N GLY A 88 -10.13 5.41 -0.24
CA GLY A 88 -10.79 6.68 0.00
C GLY A 88 -9.95 7.62 0.88
N PRO A 89 -10.55 8.72 1.36
CA PRO A 89 -9.90 9.61 2.32
C PRO A 89 -9.74 8.93 3.68
N PHE A 90 -8.66 9.26 4.41
CA PHE A 90 -8.50 8.84 5.80
C PHE A 90 -9.66 9.39 6.64
N GLN A 91 -10.50 8.51 7.16
CA GLN A 91 -11.62 8.93 8.00
C GLN A 91 -11.09 9.56 9.29
N GLN A 92 -11.76 10.62 9.75
CA GLN A 92 -11.43 11.33 10.98
C GLN A 92 -10.01 11.93 11.00
N ALA A 93 -9.48 12.25 9.81
CA ALA A 93 -8.24 12.97 9.60
C ALA A 93 -8.51 14.25 8.80
N GLU A 94 -7.54 15.16 8.79
CA GLU A 94 -7.56 16.32 7.90
C GLU A 94 -7.43 15.85 6.43
N PRO A 95 -8.12 16.52 5.47
CA PRO A 95 -8.09 16.15 4.06
C PRO A 95 -6.68 16.06 3.44
N GLU A 96 -5.74 16.84 3.97
CA GLU A 96 -4.36 16.93 3.52
C GLU A 96 -3.50 15.73 3.92
N LEU A 97 -3.93 14.91 4.89
CA LEU A 97 -3.11 13.83 5.47
C LEU A 97 -2.55 12.88 4.41
N ALA A 98 -3.39 12.43 3.48
CA ALA A 98 -2.97 11.49 2.43
C ALA A 98 -1.89 12.11 1.52
N ARG A 99 -2.04 13.41 1.20
CA ARG A 99 -1.09 14.15 0.37
C ARG A 99 0.23 14.33 1.10
N GLU A 100 0.22 14.76 2.36
CA GLU A 100 1.45 14.99 3.13
C GLU A 100 2.25 13.70 3.37
N VAL A 101 1.56 12.61 3.68
CA VAL A 101 2.20 11.29 3.80
C VAL A 101 2.76 10.82 2.46
N GLY A 102 1.99 10.98 1.37
CA GLY A 102 2.42 10.61 0.02
C GLY A 102 3.65 11.40 -0.44
N GLU A 103 3.60 12.73 -0.35
CA GLU A 103 4.72 13.62 -0.70
C GLU A 103 5.97 13.30 0.10
N HIS A 104 5.81 12.98 1.39
CA HIS A 104 6.94 12.56 2.21
C HIS A 104 7.63 11.32 1.64
N PHE A 105 6.88 10.27 1.32
CA PHE A 105 7.50 9.05 0.78
C PHE A 105 8.13 9.27 -0.59
N VAL A 106 7.50 10.06 -1.46
CA VAL A 106 8.04 10.41 -2.78
C VAL A 106 9.33 11.22 -2.66
N GLN A 107 9.39 12.15 -1.71
CA GLN A 107 10.57 13.00 -1.51
C GLN A 107 11.75 12.21 -0.92
N TRP A 108 11.49 11.28 0.01
CA TRP A 108 12.54 10.62 0.78
C TRP A 108 12.97 9.26 0.23
N MET A 109 12.15 8.58 -0.57
CA MET A 109 12.52 7.30 -1.21
C MET A 109 12.79 7.50 -2.70
N THR A 110 14.07 7.35 -3.08
CA THR A 110 14.52 7.53 -4.47
C THR A 110 14.71 6.22 -5.23
N SER A 111 14.81 5.08 -4.54
CA SER A 111 14.94 3.77 -5.18
C SER A 111 14.46 2.63 -4.26
N PRO A 112 13.36 1.93 -4.63
CA PRO A 112 12.51 2.15 -5.80
C PRO A 112 11.64 3.43 -5.70
N PRO A 113 11.21 4.02 -6.83
CA PRO A 113 10.28 5.15 -6.84
C PRO A 113 8.94 4.80 -6.17
N VAL A 114 8.22 5.83 -5.75
CA VAL A 114 6.97 5.71 -5.01
C VAL A 114 5.87 6.46 -5.75
N VAL A 115 4.68 5.87 -5.72
CA VAL A 115 3.43 6.55 -6.06
C VAL A 115 2.41 6.34 -4.94
N PHE A 116 1.62 7.36 -4.66
CA PHE A 116 0.51 7.33 -3.71
C PHE A 116 -0.77 7.65 -4.46
N LEU A 117 -1.74 6.74 -4.38
CA LEU A 117 -3.01 6.76 -5.10
C LEU A 117 -4.18 6.66 -4.13
N THR A 118 -5.37 7.07 -4.57
CA THR A 118 -6.63 6.81 -3.87
C THR A 118 -7.64 6.21 -4.84
N ALA A 119 -8.39 5.21 -4.37
CA ALA A 119 -9.56 4.67 -5.03
C ALA A 119 -10.81 5.26 -4.39
N GLU A 120 -11.36 6.33 -4.95
CA GLU A 120 -12.41 7.12 -4.26
C GLU A 120 -13.72 6.36 -4.01
N ALA A 121 -14.07 5.38 -4.85
CA ALA A 121 -15.23 4.51 -4.57
C ALA A 121 -14.87 3.23 -3.81
N GLY A 122 -13.70 3.22 -3.17
CA GLY A 122 -13.21 2.12 -2.36
C GLY A 122 -12.68 0.92 -3.14
N PHE A 123 -12.27 -0.09 -2.38
CA PHE A 123 -11.78 -1.35 -2.91
C PHE A 123 -12.93 -2.25 -3.36
N SER A 124 -13.44 -1.96 -4.56
CA SER A 124 -14.43 -2.77 -5.27
C SER A 124 -13.82 -3.43 -6.51
N LEU A 125 -14.56 -4.34 -7.17
CA LEU A 125 -14.10 -4.95 -8.43
C LEU A 125 -13.84 -3.93 -9.55
N ASN A 126 -14.40 -2.73 -9.45
CA ASN A 126 -14.24 -1.63 -10.42
C ASN A 126 -13.16 -0.62 -10.02
N VAL A 127 -12.41 -0.88 -8.94
CA VAL A 127 -11.37 0.01 -8.38
C VAL A 127 -10.39 0.55 -9.43
N ALA A 128 -10.07 -0.27 -10.44
CA ALA A 128 -9.10 0.05 -11.49
C ALA A 128 -9.47 1.32 -12.29
N HIS A 129 -10.75 1.62 -12.43
CA HIS A 129 -11.22 2.76 -13.23
C HIS A 129 -11.30 4.07 -12.44
N GLN A 130 -10.95 4.05 -11.15
CA GLN A 130 -11.23 5.15 -10.22
C GLN A 130 -10.01 5.50 -9.35
N LEU A 131 -8.81 5.21 -9.87
CA LEU A 131 -7.55 5.57 -9.23
C LEU A 131 -7.15 7.00 -9.54
N ASN A 132 -7.15 7.85 -8.51
CA ASN A 132 -6.63 9.21 -8.59
C ASN A 132 -5.20 9.27 -8.02
N ASP A 133 -4.33 9.99 -8.72
CA ASP A 133 -2.96 10.21 -8.29
C ASP A 133 -2.94 11.28 -7.18
N ILE A 134 -2.32 10.97 -6.04
CA ILE A 134 -2.12 11.92 -4.93
C ILE A 134 -0.70 12.47 -4.97
N ALA A 135 0.31 11.60 -5.09
CA ALA A 135 1.71 11.98 -5.11
C ALA A 135 2.55 10.97 -5.90
N GLY A 136 3.64 11.45 -6.51
CA GLY A 136 4.55 10.60 -7.29
C GLY A 136 4.01 10.28 -8.68
N GLN A 137 4.70 9.40 -9.40
CA GLN A 137 4.36 9.02 -10.77
C GLN A 137 4.60 7.55 -10.99
N LEU A 138 3.68 6.90 -11.71
CA LEU A 138 3.78 5.52 -12.15
C LEU A 138 3.81 5.50 -13.67
N ASP A 139 4.79 4.83 -14.28
CA ASP A 139 4.81 4.68 -15.74
C ASP A 139 3.63 3.82 -16.22
N ALA A 140 3.29 3.97 -17.51
CA ALA A 140 2.12 3.34 -18.10
C ALA A 140 2.11 1.81 -17.96
N SER A 141 3.28 1.16 -18.08
CA SER A 141 3.36 -0.30 -18.00
C SER A 141 3.13 -0.83 -16.59
N HIS A 142 3.69 -0.16 -15.58
CA HIS A 142 3.40 -0.48 -14.19
C HIS A 142 1.96 -0.13 -13.79
N ARG A 143 1.40 0.97 -14.32
CA ARG A 143 -0.01 1.32 -14.09
C ARG A 143 -0.96 0.29 -14.69
N GLU A 144 -0.66 -0.26 -15.87
CA GLU A 144 -1.42 -1.35 -16.47
C GLU A 144 -1.36 -2.63 -15.63
N ALA A 145 -0.18 -3.02 -15.16
CA ALA A 145 -0.02 -4.18 -14.28
C ALA A 145 -0.79 -4.01 -12.96
N LEU A 146 -0.74 -2.81 -12.35
CA LEU A 146 -1.52 -2.47 -11.16
C LEU A 146 -3.03 -2.60 -11.42
N ILE A 147 -3.54 -1.94 -12.47
CA ILE A 147 -4.95 -1.96 -12.87
C ILE A 147 -5.45 -3.39 -13.07
N LYS A 148 -4.65 -4.24 -13.72
CA LYS A 148 -4.99 -5.64 -13.98
C LYS A 148 -5.06 -6.47 -12.69
N ALA A 149 -4.16 -6.25 -11.74
CA ALA A 149 -4.08 -7.03 -10.51
C ALA A 149 -5.08 -6.61 -9.42
N LEU A 150 -5.54 -5.36 -9.44
CA LEU A 150 -6.34 -4.79 -8.36
C LEU A 150 -7.67 -5.51 -8.08
N PRO A 151 -8.48 -5.94 -9.08
CA PRO A 151 -9.71 -6.67 -8.82
C PRO A 151 -9.48 -7.99 -8.06
N ASP A 152 -8.42 -8.71 -8.43
CA ASP A 152 -8.03 -9.96 -7.77
C ASP A 152 -7.51 -9.69 -6.35
N LEU A 153 -6.73 -8.62 -6.14
CA LEU A 153 -6.31 -8.20 -4.79
C LEU A 153 -7.50 -7.82 -3.91
N CYS A 154 -8.48 -7.08 -4.45
CA CYS A 154 -9.67 -6.69 -3.71
C CYS A 154 -10.49 -7.92 -3.31
N SER A 155 -10.62 -8.90 -4.22
CA SER A 155 -11.24 -10.19 -3.92
C SER A 155 -10.47 -10.96 -2.84
N ALA A 156 -9.13 -10.95 -2.91
CA ALA A 156 -8.25 -11.61 -1.94
C ALA A 156 -8.34 -11.00 -0.54
N MET A 157 -8.63 -9.70 -0.38
CA MET A 157 -8.78 -9.10 0.96
C MET A 157 -9.94 -9.70 1.77
N GLY A 158 -10.94 -10.28 1.11
CA GLY A 158 -12.02 -11.03 1.77
C GLY A 158 -11.64 -12.47 2.17
N ALA A 159 -10.48 -12.96 1.75
CA ALA A 159 -9.99 -14.31 1.97
C ALA A 159 -8.75 -14.28 2.86
N ASP A 160 -8.99 -14.19 4.17
CA ASP A 160 -7.97 -14.04 5.21
C ASP A 160 -6.81 -15.05 5.13
N GLU A 161 -7.09 -16.26 4.67
CA GLU A 161 -6.12 -17.36 4.50
C GLU A 161 -5.08 -17.12 3.40
N GLN A 162 -5.34 -16.17 2.49
CA GLN A 162 -4.39 -15.80 1.44
C GLN A 162 -3.26 -14.90 1.95
N TRP A 163 -3.39 -14.36 3.17
CA TRP A 163 -2.47 -13.36 3.72
C TRP A 163 -1.79 -13.86 4.98
N GLU A 164 -0.49 -13.62 5.09
CA GLU A 164 0.19 -13.73 6.38
C GLU A 164 -0.30 -12.64 7.34
N LEU A 165 -0.59 -12.97 8.59
CA LEU A 165 -0.92 -11.96 9.61
C LEU A 165 0.37 -11.37 10.20
N ALA A 166 0.49 -10.04 10.18
CA ALA A 166 1.61 -9.34 10.76
C ALA A 166 1.59 -9.43 12.28
N PRO A 167 2.76 -9.68 12.92
CA PRO A 167 2.83 -9.65 14.37
C PRO A 167 2.57 -8.23 14.87
N ASN A 168 1.63 -8.10 15.80
CA ASN A 168 1.38 -6.82 16.46
C ASN A 168 2.63 -6.38 17.24
N PRO A 169 2.95 -5.07 17.23
CA PRO A 169 3.89 -4.54 18.22
C PRO A 169 3.34 -4.88 19.61
N LYS A 170 4.17 -5.51 20.45
CA LYS A 170 3.79 -5.80 21.84
C LYS A 170 3.40 -4.46 22.49
N LYS A 171 2.20 -4.43 23.08
CA LYS A 171 1.73 -3.31 23.91
C LYS A 171 2.69 -3.07 25.07
#